data_AF-Q0ATQ6-F1
#
_entry.id   AF-Q0ATQ6-F1
#
_cell.length_a   1.000
_cell.length_b   1.000
_cell.length_c   1.000
_cell.angle_alpha   90.00
_cell.angle_beta   90.00
_cell.angle_gamma   90.00
#
_symmetry.space_group_name_H-M   'P 1'
#
loop_
_entity.id
_entity.type
_entity.pdbx_description
1 polymer ?
#
loop_
_entity_poly.entity_id
_entity_poly.type
_entity_poly.pdbx_seq_one_letter_code
_entity_poly.pdbx_strand_id
1 'polypeptide(L)'
;MKALPVLSTVLPAIAALAACSAPEASTINTGFSEDNLASSEACFAETPSTLLEPGQTLLETGPAGITRVSWSLGDQAGDVTLSISGMELPVKTRLDAANAAFYSAAGQQHDHSTDAVIYHRTTDGTFCTVIRDEPTGQALVDAITALSSDPVEPQTSED
;
A
#
# COMPACT_ATOMS: atom_id res chain seq x y z
N MET A 1 40.32 11.63 64.79
CA MET A 1 40.13 12.50 63.62
C MET A 1 41.08 12.02 62.54
N LYS A 2 40.55 11.47 61.43
CA LYS A 2 41.35 10.91 60.33
C LYS A 2 40.78 11.48 59.03
N ALA A 3 41.56 12.34 58.40
CA ALA A 3 41.25 12.95 57.11
C ALA A 3 41.83 12.09 55.98
N LEU A 4 41.08 11.93 54.90
CA LEU A 4 41.55 11.43 53.61
C LEU A 4 41.08 12.43 52.53
N PRO A 5 41.99 12.90 51.65
CA PRO A 5 41.62 13.77 50.54
C PRO A 5 41.17 12.92 49.33
N VAL A 6 40.05 13.31 48.72
CA VAL A 6 39.66 12.83 47.39
C VAL A 6 40.07 13.92 46.40
N LEU A 7 41.21 13.71 45.72
CA LEU A 7 41.57 14.43 44.51
C LEU A 7 41.14 13.55 43.33
N SER A 8 40.09 13.97 42.64
CA SER A 8 39.70 13.39 41.35
C SER A 8 39.90 14.46 40.29
N THR A 9 40.98 14.29 39.52
CA THR A 9 41.32 15.09 38.36
C THR A 9 41.21 14.18 37.15
N VAL A 10 40.22 14.38 36.27
CA VAL A 10 40.31 13.90 34.88
C VAL A 10 39.71 14.95 33.94
N LEU A 11 40.52 15.25 32.93
CA LEU A 11 40.48 16.28 31.90
C LEU A 11 39.36 16.06 30.84
N PRO A 12 39.16 17.03 29.90
CA PRO A 12 37.94 17.22 29.13
C PRO A 12 37.80 16.22 27.98
N ALA A 13 36.58 15.72 27.78
CA ALA A 13 36.22 15.01 26.57
C ALA A 13 36.04 16.03 25.43
N ILE A 14 36.98 15.97 24.50
CA ILE A 14 36.96 16.61 23.19
C ILE A 14 35.67 16.17 22.47
N ALA A 15 34.70 17.08 22.32
CA ALA A 15 33.58 16.90 21.42
C ALA A 15 34.10 17.07 19.98
N ALA A 16 34.53 15.95 19.38
CA ALA A 16 34.80 15.89 17.96
C ALA A 16 33.47 16.10 17.21
N LEU A 17 33.32 17.27 16.59
CA LEU A 17 32.39 17.50 15.49
C LEU A 17 32.83 16.62 14.31
N ALA A 18 32.52 15.33 14.37
CA ALA A 18 32.46 14.51 13.18
C ALA A 18 31.19 14.93 12.42
N ALA A 19 31.34 15.96 11.59
CA ALA A 19 30.39 16.23 10.53
C ALA A 19 30.27 14.94 9.72
N CYS A 20 29.11 14.28 9.88
CA CYS A 20 28.73 13.07 9.18
C CYS A 20 28.51 13.44 7.69
N SER A 21 29.61 13.63 6.96
CA SER A 21 29.60 13.73 5.51
C SER A 21 29.62 12.30 4.97
N ALA A 22 28.53 11.58 5.19
CA ALA A 22 28.29 10.38 4.41
C ALA A 22 27.96 10.87 2.98
N PRO A 23 28.69 10.44 1.94
CA PRO A 23 28.17 10.58 0.60
C PRO A 23 26.86 9.78 0.57
N GLU A 24 25.74 10.48 0.38
CA GLU A 24 24.52 9.85 -0.10
C GLU A 24 24.84 9.33 -1.50
N ALA A 25 25.44 8.14 -1.56
CA ALA A 25 25.28 7.26 -2.71
C ALA A 25 23.79 6.92 -2.72
N SER A 26 23.01 7.83 -3.31
CA SER A 26 21.67 7.55 -3.81
C SER A 26 21.85 6.49 -4.89
N THR A 27 21.99 5.25 -4.42
CA THR A 27 21.74 4.09 -5.22
C THR A 27 20.23 4.13 -5.34
N ILE A 28 19.73 4.83 -6.36
CA ILE A 28 18.37 4.60 -6.84
C ILE A 28 18.41 3.17 -7.36
N ASN A 29 18.28 2.21 -6.44
CA ASN A 29 17.85 0.87 -6.77
C ASN A 29 16.39 1.08 -7.18
N THR A 30 16.15 1.18 -8.48
CA THR A 30 14.81 1.42 -9.02
C THR A 30 13.85 0.27 -8.73
N GLY A 31 14.28 -0.80 -8.03
CA GLY A 31 13.46 -1.99 -7.79
C GLY A 31 12.89 -2.54 -9.10
N PHE A 32 13.50 -2.18 -10.22
CA PHE A 32 12.97 -2.41 -11.55
C PHE A 32 13.51 -3.76 -11.99
N SER A 33 12.67 -4.78 -11.82
CA SER A 33 12.91 -6.09 -12.36
C SER A 33 12.19 -6.21 -13.70
N GLU A 34 12.94 -6.47 -14.78
CA GLU A 34 12.37 -6.72 -16.11
C GLU A 34 11.39 -7.91 -16.10
N ASP A 35 11.54 -8.83 -15.14
CA ASP A 35 10.67 -9.99 -14.98
C ASP A 35 9.24 -9.60 -14.54
N ASN A 36 9.03 -8.38 -14.04
CA ASN A 36 7.73 -7.91 -13.53
C ASN A 36 7.15 -6.74 -14.32
N LEU A 37 7.60 -6.59 -15.57
CA LEU A 37 7.06 -5.61 -16.51
C LEU A 37 5.56 -5.79 -16.67
N ALA A 38 5.06 -7.02 -16.82
CA ALA A 38 3.63 -7.29 -16.96
C ALA A 38 2.81 -6.83 -15.75
N SER A 39 3.26 -7.13 -14.52
CA SER A 39 2.61 -6.64 -13.29
C SER A 39 2.65 -5.12 -13.14
N SER A 40 3.71 -4.47 -13.65
CA SER A 40 3.81 -3.01 -13.68
C SER A 40 2.92 -2.38 -14.76
N GLU A 41 2.78 -3.04 -15.92
CA GLU A 41 1.89 -2.64 -17.00
C GLU A 41 0.42 -2.75 -16.60
N ALA A 42 0.08 -3.69 -15.71
CA ALA A 42 -1.27 -3.84 -15.16
C ALA A 42 -1.80 -2.53 -14.55
N CYS A 43 -0.95 -1.74 -13.87
CA CYS A 43 -1.34 -0.44 -13.31
C CYS A 43 -1.83 0.59 -14.34
N PHE A 44 -1.50 0.40 -15.62
CA PHE A 44 -1.84 1.34 -16.69
C PHE A 44 -2.82 0.75 -17.71
N ALA A 45 -3.19 -0.52 -17.55
CA ALA A 45 -4.07 -1.20 -18.48
C ALA A 45 -5.54 -0.84 -18.25
N GLU A 46 -6.35 -0.94 -19.31
CA GLU A 46 -7.81 -0.83 -19.21
C GLU A 46 -8.42 -2.02 -18.47
N THR A 47 -7.81 -3.21 -18.62
CA THR A 47 -8.25 -4.47 -17.98
C THR A 47 -7.08 -5.13 -17.24
N PRO A 48 -6.67 -4.57 -16.07
CA PRO A 48 -5.47 -5.02 -15.37
C PRO A 48 -5.43 -6.51 -15.05
N SER A 49 -6.58 -7.14 -14.75
CA SER A 49 -6.67 -8.56 -14.41
C SER A 49 -6.05 -9.50 -15.45
N THR A 50 -6.05 -9.10 -16.74
CA THR A 50 -5.47 -9.89 -17.83
C THR A 50 -3.93 -9.90 -17.84
N LEU A 51 -3.30 -8.96 -17.13
CA LEU A 51 -1.85 -8.82 -17.02
C LEU A 51 -1.33 -9.24 -15.63
N LEU A 52 -2.22 -9.55 -14.69
CA LEU A 52 -1.86 -10.04 -13.37
C LEU A 52 -1.50 -11.53 -13.42
N GLU A 53 -0.37 -11.87 -12.81
CA GLU A 53 0.00 -13.27 -12.60
C GLU A 53 -0.90 -13.91 -11.52
N PRO A 54 -1.04 -15.25 -11.50
CA PRO A 54 -1.78 -15.93 -10.44
C PRO A 54 -1.26 -15.58 -9.04
N GLY A 55 -2.17 -15.34 -8.11
CA GLY A 55 -1.89 -14.90 -6.74
C GLY A 55 -1.73 -13.38 -6.59
N GLN A 56 -1.94 -12.60 -7.65
CA GLN A 56 -1.79 -11.15 -7.61
C GLN A 56 -3.11 -10.42 -7.43
N THR A 57 -3.05 -9.31 -6.71
CA THR A 57 -4.16 -8.36 -6.59
C THR A 57 -3.62 -6.94 -6.70
N LEU A 58 -4.33 -6.14 -7.48
CA LEU A 58 -4.07 -4.73 -7.72
C LEU A 58 -5.16 -3.92 -7.04
N LEU A 59 -4.74 -2.93 -6.25
CA LEU A 59 -5.59 -1.87 -5.73
C LEU A 59 -5.10 -0.54 -6.28
N GLU A 60 -5.98 0.20 -6.94
CA GLU A 60 -5.74 1.53 -7.44
C GLU A 60 -6.72 2.53 -6.83
N THR A 61 -6.18 3.67 -6.39
CA THR A 61 -6.97 4.82 -5.93
C THR A 61 -6.60 6.07 -6.71
N GLY A 62 -7.58 6.66 -7.39
CA GLY A 62 -7.40 7.81 -8.28
C GLY A 62 -7.95 9.14 -7.73
N PRO A 63 -7.51 10.29 -8.29
CA PRO A 63 -7.87 11.64 -7.84
C PRO A 63 -9.36 11.98 -7.97
N ALA A 64 -10.11 11.26 -8.81
CA ALA A 64 -11.55 11.43 -8.99
C ALA A 64 -12.40 10.67 -7.96
N GLY A 65 -11.78 10.14 -6.89
CA GLY A 65 -12.46 9.26 -5.94
C GLY A 65 -12.88 7.95 -6.59
N ILE A 66 -12.07 7.45 -7.53
CA ILE A 66 -12.25 6.13 -8.12
C ILE A 66 -11.35 5.16 -7.36
N THR A 67 -11.91 4.02 -6.96
CA THR A 67 -11.16 2.86 -6.50
C THR A 67 -11.33 1.74 -7.50
N ARG A 68 -10.23 1.20 -8.00
CA ARG A 68 -10.23 0.03 -8.88
C ARG A 68 -9.52 -1.12 -8.19
N VAL A 69 -10.15 -2.29 -8.20
CA VAL A 69 -9.61 -3.53 -7.66
C VAL A 69 -9.60 -4.55 -8.77
N SER A 70 -8.43 -5.09 -9.07
CA SER A 70 -8.24 -6.12 -10.08
C SER A 70 -7.52 -7.31 -9.47
N TRP A 71 -7.88 -8.53 -9.85
CA TRP A 71 -7.29 -9.72 -9.25
C TRP A 71 -7.12 -10.86 -10.24
N SER A 72 -6.17 -11.75 -9.92
CA SER A 72 -5.95 -13.06 -10.53
C SER A 72 -5.62 -14.01 -9.37
N LEU A 73 -6.64 -14.65 -8.81
CA LEU A 73 -6.56 -15.48 -7.60
C LEU A 73 -7.16 -16.87 -7.88
N GLY A 74 -6.36 -17.92 -7.71
CA GLY A 74 -6.74 -19.27 -8.13
C GLY A 74 -7.16 -19.31 -9.60
N ASP A 75 -8.37 -19.83 -9.85
CA ASP A 75 -8.99 -19.90 -11.19
C ASP A 75 -9.88 -18.67 -11.51
N GLN A 76 -9.83 -17.62 -10.68
CA GLN A 76 -10.67 -16.43 -10.82
C GLN A 76 -9.85 -15.20 -11.17
N ALA A 77 -10.29 -14.47 -12.19
CA ALA A 77 -9.78 -13.13 -12.49
C ALA A 77 -10.96 -12.15 -12.63
N GLY A 78 -10.73 -10.89 -12.25
CA GLY A 78 -11.78 -9.88 -12.34
C GLY A 78 -11.27 -8.47 -12.12
N ASP A 79 -12.08 -7.52 -12.58
CA ASP A 79 -11.87 -6.09 -12.40
C ASP A 79 -13.16 -5.46 -11.87
N VAL A 80 -13.03 -4.67 -10.81
CA VAL A 80 -14.12 -3.89 -10.24
C VAL A 80 -13.68 -2.45 -10.13
N THR A 81 -14.52 -1.52 -10.60
CA THR A 81 -14.32 -0.09 -10.45
C THR A 81 -15.46 0.51 -9.65
N LEU A 82 -15.13 1.16 -8.55
CA LEU A 82 -16.05 1.81 -7.63
C LEU A 82 -15.86 3.32 -7.71
N SER A 83 -16.96 4.06 -7.91
CA SER A 83 -16.97 5.50 -7.70
C SER A 83 -17.37 5.79 -6.26
N ILE A 84 -16.52 6.52 -5.55
CA ILE A 84 -16.82 7.02 -4.20
C ILE A 84 -17.83 8.18 -4.27
N SER A 85 -17.96 8.83 -5.43
CA SER A 85 -18.92 9.92 -5.63
C SER A 85 -20.35 9.38 -5.57
N GLY A 86 -21.10 9.79 -4.54
CA GLY A 86 -22.47 9.30 -4.31
C GLY A 86 -22.55 7.97 -3.55
N MET A 87 -21.43 7.45 -3.06
CA MET A 87 -21.43 6.29 -2.17
C MET A 87 -21.93 6.70 -0.77
N GLU A 88 -22.88 5.93 -0.23
CA GLU A 88 -23.38 6.11 1.14
C GLU A 88 -22.23 6.01 2.16
N LEU A 89 -22.24 6.89 3.17
CA LEU A 89 -21.13 7.01 4.13
C LEU A 89 -20.76 5.68 4.83
N PRO A 90 -21.70 4.82 5.24
CA PRO A 90 -21.37 3.51 5.80
C PRO A 90 -20.66 2.58 4.80
N VAL A 91 -21.08 2.58 3.53
CA VAL A 91 -20.45 1.78 2.47
C VAL A 91 -19.04 2.31 2.19
N LYS A 92 -18.90 3.64 2.10
CA LYS A 92 -17.60 4.29 1.93
C LYS A 92 -16.65 3.95 3.07
N THR A 93 -17.12 3.97 4.31
CA THR A 93 -16.29 3.66 5.49
C THR A 93 -15.79 2.21 5.45
N ARG A 94 -16.62 1.26 5.01
CA ARG A 94 -16.20 -0.14 4.82
C ARG A 94 -15.19 -0.29 3.68
N LEU A 95 -15.40 0.42 2.56
CA LEU A 95 -14.42 0.46 1.46
C LEU A 95 -13.07 1.03 1.92
N ASP A 96 -13.09 2.16 2.62
CA ASP A 96 -11.89 2.80 3.16
C ASP A 96 -11.14 1.85 4.12
N ALA A 97 -11.88 1.12 4.96
CA ALA A 97 -11.30 0.13 5.88
C ALA A 97 -10.67 -1.06 5.14
N ALA A 98 -11.30 -1.57 4.08
CA ALA A 98 -10.75 -2.63 3.24
C ALA A 98 -9.48 -2.18 2.53
N ASN A 99 -9.49 -1.00 1.93
CA ASN A 99 -8.32 -0.40 1.29
C ASN A 99 -7.18 -0.18 2.30
N ALA A 100 -7.48 0.32 3.49
CA ALA A 100 -6.50 0.54 4.54
C ALA A 100 -5.87 -0.78 5.03
N ALA A 101 -6.67 -1.84 5.18
CA ALA A 101 -6.17 -3.16 5.54
C ALA A 101 -5.22 -3.73 4.47
N PHE A 102 -5.60 -3.60 3.19
CA PHE A 102 -4.75 -4.00 2.07
C PHE A 102 -3.42 -3.23 2.04
N TYR A 103 -3.46 -1.89 2.14
CA TYR A 103 -2.23 -1.08 2.17
C TYR A 103 -1.37 -1.36 3.41
N SER A 104 -1.98 -1.66 4.56
CA SER A 104 -1.23 -2.06 5.76
C SER A 104 -0.49 -3.38 5.55
N ALA A 105 -1.14 -4.38 4.96
CA ALA A 105 -0.52 -5.65 4.62
C ALA A 105 0.59 -5.48 3.56
N ALA A 106 0.35 -4.68 2.52
CA ALA A 106 1.35 -4.30 1.52
C ALA A 106 2.57 -3.62 2.15
N GLY A 107 2.37 -2.71 3.11
CA GLY A 107 3.47 -2.06 3.82
C GLY A 107 4.29 -3.03 4.67
N GLN A 108 3.67 -4.06 5.26
CA GLN A 108 4.36 -5.08 6.06
C GLN A 108 5.16 -6.06 5.22
N GLN A 109 4.73 -6.31 3.99
CA GLN A 109 5.36 -7.23 3.05
C GLN A 109 6.37 -6.55 2.11
N HIS A 110 6.42 -5.23 2.08
CA HIS A 110 7.30 -4.50 1.18
C HIS A 110 8.78 -4.70 1.57
N ASP A 111 9.51 -5.35 0.67
CA ASP A 111 10.97 -5.49 0.74
C ASP A 111 11.55 -5.08 -0.62
N HIS A 112 12.43 -4.09 -0.64
CA HIS A 112 13.06 -3.55 -1.86
C HIS A 112 13.92 -4.57 -2.64
N SER A 113 14.24 -5.72 -2.04
CA SER A 113 14.96 -6.81 -2.67
C SER A 113 14.04 -7.85 -3.33
N THR A 114 12.72 -7.71 -3.15
CA THR A 114 11.72 -8.63 -3.69
C THR A 114 10.61 -7.85 -4.40
N ASP A 115 9.95 -8.51 -5.34
CA ASP A 115 8.78 -7.94 -6.02
C ASP A 115 7.47 -8.39 -5.39
N ALA A 116 7.48 -8.70 -4.08
CA ALA A 116 6.28 -9.10 -3.35
C ALA A 116 5.20 -8.00 -3.36
N VAL A 117 5.63 -6.74 -3.44
CA VAL A 117 4.75 -5.57 -3.52
C VAL A 117 5.33 -4.55 -4.50
N ILE A 118 4.52 -4.13 -5.47
CA ILE A 118 4.88 -3.14 -6.48
C ILE A 118 4.01 -1.90 -6.27
N TYR A 119 4.64 -0.73 -6.26
CA TYR A 119 3.96 0.56 -6.14
C TYR A 119 4.20 1.42 -7.38
N HIS A 120 3.13 1.95 -7.97
CA HIS A 120 3.19 2.92 -9.06
C HIS A 120 2.40 4.16 -8.67
N ARG A 121 3.01 5.32 -8.89
CA ARG A 121 2.33 6.62 -8.74
C ARG A 121 2.44 7.40 -10.03
N THR A 122 1.29 7.76 -10.57
CA THR A 122 1.19 8.55 -11.81
C THR A 122 1.25 10.04 -11.52
N THR A 123 1.47 10.85 -12.55
CA THR A 123 1.52 12.32 -12.45
C THR A 123 0.17 12.94 -12.13
N ASP A 124 -0.95 12.28 -12.48
CA ASP A 124 -2.30 12.72 -12.14
C ASP A 124 -2.67 12.45 -10.66
N GLY A 125 -1.80 11.76 -9.93
CA GLY A 125 -1.98 11.45 -8.51
C GLY A 125 -2.62 10.10 -8.24
N THR A 126 -2.89 9.30 -9.27
CA THR A 126 -3.30 7.90 -9.10
C THR A 126 -2.19 7.09 -8.44
N PHE A 127 -2.60 6.26 -7.49
CA PHE A 127 -1.72 5.35 -6.76
C PHE A 127 -2.19 3.93 -6.99
N CYS A 128 -1.31 3.11 -7.55
CA CYS A 128 -1.53 1.70 -7.82
C CYS A 128 -0.58 0.86 -6.98
N THR A 129 -1.13 -0.18 -6.34
CA THR A 129 -0.38 -1.16 -5.55
C THR A 129 -0.74 -2.54 -6.06
N VAL A 130 0.27 -3.34 -6.41
CA VAL A 130 0.11 -4.78 -6.69
C VAL A 130 0.76 -5.55 -5.56
N ILE A 131 0.05 -6.52 -5.00
CA ILE A 131 0.55 -7.45 -3.98
C ILE A 131 0.57 -8.87 -4.55
N ARG A 132 1.61 -9.64 -4.22
CA ARG A 132 1.79 -11.05 -4.59
C ARG A 132 1.52 -11.96 -3.40
N ASP A 133 0.37 -11.77 -2.78
CA ASP A 133 -0.06 -12.52 -1.60
C ASP A 133 -1.54 -12.83 -1.70
N GLU A 134 -1.84 -14.09 -2.02
CA GLU A 134 -3.19 -14.57 -2.28
C GLU A 134 -4.13 -14.37 -1.07
N PRO A 135 -3.75 -14.62 0.20
CA PRO A 135 -4.61 -14.34 1.34
C PRO A 135 -4.97 -12.85 1.49
N THR A 136 -4.00 -11.94 1.31
CA THR A 136 -4.27 -10.49 1.34
C THR A 136 -5.17 -10.07 0.19
N GLY A 137 -4.91 -10.59 -1.01
CA GLY A 137 -5.74 -10.35 -2.19
C GLY A 137 -7.18 -10.80 -1.99
N GLN A 138 -7.36 -12.04 -1.52
CA GLN A 138 -8.68 -12.62 -1.28
C GLN A 138 -9.46 -11.82 -0.23
N ALA A 139 -8.82 -11.39 0.85
CA ALA A 139 -9.47 -10.57 1.88
C ALA A 139 -10.01 -9.24 1.32
N LEU A 140 -9.30 -8.61 0.38
CA LEU A 140 -9.78 -7.41 -0.32
C LEU A 140 -10.97 -7.75 -1.23
N VAL A 141 -10.85 -8.79 -2.07
CA VAL A 141 -11.90 -9.19 -3.02
C VAL A 141 -13.21 -9.56 -2.29
N ASP A 142 -13.11 -10.29 -1.17
CA ASP A 142 -14.25 -10.64 -0.33
C ASP A 142 -14.92 -9.39 0.24
N ALA A 143 -14.11 -8.45 0.77
CA ALA A 143 -14.62 -7.20 1.33
C ALA A 143 -15.36 -6.36 0.28
N ILE A 144 -14.79 -6.24 -0.93
CA ILE A 144 -15.40 -5.49 -2.04
C ILE A 144 -16.71 -6.15 -2.50
N THR A 145 -16.73 -7.47 -2.64
CA THR A 145 -17.91 -8.23 -3.05
C THR A 145 -19.04 -8.11 -2.02
N ALA A 146 -18.70 -8.07 -0.73
CA ALA A 146 -19.66 -7.85 0.35
C ALA A 146 -20.31 -6.46 0.31
N LEU A 147 -19.63 -5.42 -0.22
CA LEU A 147 -20.22 -4.08 -0.36
C LEU A 147 -21.46 -4.07 -1.25
N SER A 148 -21.50 -4.95 -2.26
CA SER A 148 -22.61 -5.05 -3.23
C SER A 148 -23.82 -5.84 -2.72
N SER A 149 -23.73 -6.45 -1.53
CA SER A 149 -24.76 -7.36 -0.98
C SER A 149 -25.69 -6.69 0.04
N ASP A 150 -25.46 -5.43 0.39
CA ASP A 150 -26.30 -4.73 1.36
C ASP A 150 -27.63 -4.26 0.73
N PRO A 151 -28.79 -4.63 1.29
CA PRO A 151 -30.08 -4.14 0.81
C PRO A 151 -30.19 -2.64 1.06
N VAL A 152 -30.54 -1.88 0.02
CA VAL A 152 -30.99 -0.49 0.15
C VAL A 152 -32.32 -0.52 0.90
N GLU A 153 -32.29 -0.25 2.20
CA GLU A 153 -33.51 -0.11 2.98
C GLU A 153 -34.30 1.09 2.42
N PRO A 154 -35.55 0.89 1.95
CA PRO A 154 -36.32 1.97 1.35
C PRO A 154 -36.56 3.05 2.41
N GLN A 155 -36.06 4.26 2.17
CA GLN A 155 -36.36 5.40 3.02
C GLN A 155 -37.85 5.69 2.96
N THR A 156 -38.59 5.28 3.99
CA THR A 156 -39.93 5.79 4.24
C THR A 156 -39.81 7.26 4.63
N SER A 157 -40.08 8.13 3.66
CA SER A 157 -40.36 9.54 3.92
C SER A 157 -41.64 9.64 4.74
N GLU A 158 -41.54 10.08 5.99
CA GLU A 158 -42.69 10.60 6.75
C GLU A 158 -43.00 12.02 6.23
N ASP A 159 -44.23 12.18 5.72
CA ASP A 159 -44.87 13.46 5.36
C ASP A 159 -45.22 14.29 6.61
#